data_AF-A0A8K0QP70-F1
#
_entry.id   AF-A0A8K0QP70-F1
#
_cell.length_a   1.000
_cell.length_b   1.000
_cell.length_c   1.000
_cell.angle_alpha   90.00
_cell.angle_beta   90.00
_cell.angle_gamma   90.00
#
_symmetry.space_group_name_H-M   'P 1'
#
loop_
_entity.id
_entity.type
_entity.pdbx_description
1 polymer ?
#
loop_
_entity_poly.entity_id
_entity_poly.type
_entity_poly.pdbx_seq_one_letter_code
_entity_poly.pdbx_strand_id
1 'polypeptide(L)'
;MTRRLVTVRRVGSLAPIKGADRIETASVDGWTCIVPKGDFQPGDLGLYFEIDSLLPGSDKRWASLSPHGDAAADSPPDIRIQTLRIRKTLSQGLLMPLSGFPEVTGAMDRLRRVLGKEAMEMQIQAMSFEDVLGVRKFEKSALEFTTSGGAEPLAEFPAFIPKTDQERVQNMPGVFAERGDDVFQETTKMDGSSMTVYFVRRDSPYYEQLPPLPPGSVASQHANGRAGVCSRNRELGEQIGEQVRSKSFFWATARKAGIPEALARCGRNLALQGELCGSSIQGNFEGFAAGTHEFYLFSIWDVDAQKYLPPREVHETWAPRLGVKHVAVEGYRPLKEIASSVKELVARADGKGLHGRKREGIVLKHVDGAFSFKAISNSYLLKHGE
;
A
#
# COMPACT_ATOMS: atom_id res chain seq x y z
N MET A 1 -8.00 -4.13 4.56
CA MET A 1 -8.53 -4.63 3.28
C MET A 1 -7.35 -4.81 2.33
N THR A 2 -7.31 -5.93 1.60
CA THR A 2 -6.35 -6.11 0.51
C THR A 2 -6.75 -5.20 -0.65
N ARG A 3 -5.79 -4.46 -1.21
CA ARG A 3 -6.03 -3.59 -2.38
C ARG A 3 -6.56 -4.44 -3.53
N ARG A 4 -7.63 -3.97 -4.18
CA ARG A 4 -8.24 -4.60 -5.35
C ARG A 4 -7.72 -3.92 -6.61
N LEU A 5 -6.99 -4.64 -7.46
CA LEU A 5 -6.35 -4.03 -8.63
C LEU A 5 -7.32 -3.85 -9.79
N VAL A 6 -8.25 -4.79 -9.96
CA VAL A 6 -9.17 -4.79 -11.10
C VAL A 6 -10.60 -4.90 -10.61
N THR A 7 -11.40 -3.86 -10.86
CA THR A 7 -12.76 -3.74 -10.34
C THR A 7 -13.71 -3.17 -11.40
N VAL A 8 -14.97 -3.58 -11.36
CA VAL A 8 -16.02 -2.91 -12.16
C VAL A 8 -16.33 -1.58 -11.51
N ARG A 9 -16.35 -0.50 -12.29
CA ARG A 9 -16.60 0.86 -11.81
C ARG A 9 -17.52 1.63 -12.76
N ARG A 10 -18.19 2.65 -12.23
CA ARG A 10 -19.06 3.53 -13.00
C ARG A 10 -18.29 4.73 -13.55
N VAL A 11 -18.55 5.07 -14.80
CA VAL A 11 -18.12 6.34 -15.40
C VAL A 11 -18.98 7.46 -14.84
N GLY A 12 -18.39 8.36 -14.06
CA GLY A 12 -19.10 9.50 -13.47
C GLY A 12 -19.38 10.60 -14.49
N SER A 13 -18.34 11.08 -15.18
CA SER A 13 -18.40 12.18 -16.12
C SER A 13 -17.33 12.04 -17.20
N LEU A 14 -17.58 12.65 -18.35
CA LEU A 14 -16.64 12.77 -19.45
C LEU A 14 -16.31 14.25 -19.70
N ALA A 15 -15.07 14.56 -20.03
CA ALA A 15 -14.66 15.92 -20.38
C ALA A 15 -13.64 15.92 -21.53
N PRO A 16 -13.79 16.84 -22.51
CA PRO A 16 -12.87 16.91 -23.65
C PRO A 16 -11.47 17.35 -23.22
N ILE A 17 -10.45 16.78 -23.86
CA ILE A 17 -9.06 17.21 -23.67
C ILE A 17 -8.72 18.27 -24.72
N LYS A 18 -8.27 19.45 -24.27
CA LYS A 18 -7.92 20.55 -25.17
C LYS A 18 -6.85 20.12 -26.18
N GLY A 19 -7.19 20.22 -27.46
CA GLY A 19 -6.30 19.86 -28.57
C GLY A 19 -6.15 18.35 -28.80
N ALA A 20 -7.10 17.53 -28.34
CA ALA A 20 -7.15 16.11 -28.65
C ALA A 20 -8.53 15.70 -29.20
N ASP A 21 -8.55 15.23 -30.45
CA ASP A 21 -9.82 14.93 -31.12
C ASP A 21 -10.31 13.50 -30.85
N ARG A 22 -9.39 12.56 -30.57
CA ARG A 22 -9.66 11.13 -30.44
C ARG A 22 -9.81 10.62 -29.00
N ILE A 23 -9.47 11.44 -28.01
CA ILE A 23 -9.45 11.06 -26.60
C ILE A 23 -10.14 12.12 -25.74
N GLU A 24 -10.66 11.69 -24.59
CA GLU A 24 -11.29 12.50 -23.56
C GLU A 24 -10.95 11.94 -22.16
N THR A 25 -11.30 12.65 -21.10
CA THR A 25 -11.14 12.15 -19.73
C THR A 25 -12.44 11.57 -19.20
N ALA A 26 -12.36 10.41 -18.55
CA ALA A 26 -13.41 9.84 -17.73
C ALA A 26 -13.07 9.97 -16.24
N SER A 27 -14.04 10.39 -15.43
CA SER A 27 -13.95 10.30 -13.97
C SER A 27 -14.45 8.92 -13.51
N VAL A 28 -13.66 8.22 -12.70
CA VAL A 28 -13.99 6.90 -12.16
C VAL A 28 -13.74 6.96 -10.66
N ASP A 29 -14.79 6.98 -9.84
CA ASP A 29 -14.69 7.33 -8.42
C ASP A 29 -13.89 8.64 -8.22
N GLY A 30 -12.81 8.61 -7.44
CA GLY A 30 -11.87 9.72 -7.28
C GLY A 30 -10.73 9.77 -8.30
N TRP A 31 -10.73 8.89 -9.30
CA TRP A 31 -9.72 8.79 -10.35
C TRP A 31 -10.10 9.55 -11.62
N THR A 32 -9.10 9.85 -12.43
CA THR A 32 -9.26 10.39 -13.79
C THR A 32 -8.47 9.55 -14.76
N CYS A 33 -9.12 9.05 -15.81
CA CYS A 33 -8.53 8.21 -16.85
C CYS A 33 -8.72 8.85 -18.20
N ILE A 34 -7.72 8.78 -19.07
CA ILE A 34 -7.88 9.13 -20.47
C ILE A 34 -8.42 7.92 -21.22
N VAL A 35 -9.51 8.12 -21.95
CA VAL A 35 -10.20 7.09 -22.73
C VAL A 35 -10.38 7.56 -24.18
N PRO A 36 -10.49 6.64 -25.16
CA PRO A 36 -10.93 6.99 -26.50
C PRO A 36 -12.33 7.60 -26.50
N LYS A 37 -12.57 8.58 -27.38
CA LYS A 37 -13.91 9.17 -27.50
C LYS A 37 -14.91 8.17 -28.05
N GLY A 38 -16.09 8.13 -27.44
CA GLY A 38 -17.19 7.26 -27.84
C GLY A 38 -17.16 5.86 -27.23
N ASP A 39 -16.11 5.50 -26.49
CA ASP A 39 -16.04 4.22 -25.76
C ASP A 39 -17.00 4.16 -24.57
N PHE A 40 -17.38 5.32 -24.01
CA PHE A 40 -18.21 5.43 -22.82
C PHE A 40 -19.20 6.60 -22.89
N GLN A 41 -20.23 6.51 -22.06
CA GLN A 41 -21.15 7.59 -21.67
C GLN A 41 -21.19 7.69 -20.14
N PRO A 42 -21.52 8.87 -19.56
CA PRO A 42 -21.77 8.99 -18.12
C PRO A 42 -22.83 8.00 -17.66
N GLY A 43 -22.52 7.23 -16.62
CA GLY A 43 -23.36 6.16 -16.10
C GLY A 43 -22.96 4.75 -16.58
N ASP A 44 -22.15 4.60 -17.61
CA ASP A 44 -21.69 3.29 -18.05
C ASP A 44 -20.84 2.58 -16.99
N LEU A 45 -20.85 1.25 -17.02
CA LEU A 45 -19.93 0.42 -16.25
C LEU A 45 -18.73 0.03 -17.13
N GLY A 46 -17.53 0.18 -16.59
CA GLY A 46 -16.28 -0.23 -17.20
C GLY A 46 -15.43 -1.06 -16.23
N LEU A 47 -14.47 -1.79 -16.77
CA LEU A 47 -13.47 -2.50 -15.99
C LEU A 47 -12.28 -1.57 -15.74
N TYR A 48 -12.06 -1.22 -14.48
CA TYR A 48 -11.01 -0.30 -14.06
C TYR A 48 -9.81 -1.08 -13.48
N PHE A 49 -8.63 -0.79 -14.02
CA PHE A 49 -7.35 -1.30 -13.57
C PHE A 49 -6.59 -0.15 -12.88
N GLU A 50 -6.32 -0.30 -11.59
CA GLU A 50 -5.60 0.73 -10.84
C GLU A 50 -4.13 0.84 -11.28
N ILE A 51 -3.49 1.97 -10.99
CA ILE A 51 -2.02 2.11 -11.10
C ILE A 51 -1.29 1.00 -10.31
N ASP A 52 -0.09 0.62 -10.75
CA ASP A 52 0.65 -0.57 -10.31
C ASP A 52 0.04 -1.92 -10.71
N SER A 53 -1.05 -1.96 -11.48
CA SER A 53 -1.48 -3.21 -12.13
C SER A 53 -0.44 -3.63 -13.16
N LEU A 54 -0.01 -4.89 -13.09
CA LEU A 54 0.90 -5.53 -14.02
C LEU A 54 0.10 -6.51 -14.88
N LEU A 55 -0.17 -6.12 -16.11
CA LEU A 55 -1.00 -6.86 -17.07
C LEU A 55 -0.15 -7.93 -17.78
N PRO A 56 -0.64 -9.18 -17.91
CA PRO A 56 0.09 -10.24 -18.60
C PRO A 56 0.39 -9.89 -20.06
N GLY A 57 1.66 -9.77 -20.45
CA GLY A 57 2.03 -9.38 -21.82
C GLY A 57 1.54 -10.36 -22.89
N SER A 58 1.32 -11.63 -22.51
CA SER A 58 0.81 -12.69 -23.38
C SER A 58 -0.67 -12.55 -23.75
N ASP A 59 -1.44 -11.72 -23.04
CA ASP A 59 -2.86 -11.52 -23.32
C ASP A 59 -3.06 -10.41 -24.37
N LYS A 60 -3.65 -10.82 -25.50
CA LYS A 60 -3.84 -9.99 -26.70
C LYS A 60 -4.73 -8.77 -26.47
N ARG A 61 -5.55 -8.74 -25.40
CA ARG A 61 -6.37 -7.58 -25.04
C ARG A 61 -5.52 -6.33 -24.78
N TRP A 62 -4.26 -6.52 -24.41
CA TRP A 62 -3.33 -5.44 -24.08
C TRP A 62 -2.39 -5.05 -25.21
N ALA A 63 -2.50 -5.67 -26.39
CA ALA A 63 -1.54 -5.48 -27.49
C ALA A 63 -1.42 -4.01 -27.95
N SER A 64 -2.47 -3.21 -27.79
CA SER A 64 -2.46 -1.76 -28.10
C SER A 64 -1.72 -0.91 -27.07
N LEU A 65 -1.47 -1.45 -25.88
CA LEU A 65 -0.75 -0.80 -24.78
C LEU A 65 0.75 -1.11 -24.80
N SER A 66 1.17 -2.17 -25.52
CA SER A 66 2.57 -2.53 -25.67
C SER A 66 3.35 -1.42 -26.39
N PRO A 67 4.58 -1.09 -25.95
CA PRO A 67 5.48 -0.25 -26.72
C PRO A 67 5.67 -0.79 -28.15
N HIS A 68 5.89 0.10 -29.12
CA HIS A 68 6.00 -0.29 -30.52
C HIS A 68 7.18 -1.28 -30.71
N GLY A 69 6.88 -2.50 -31.17
CA GLY A 69 7.85 -3.57 -31.42
C GLY A 69 7.71 -4.80 -30.50
N ASP A 70 7.10 -4.65 -29.32
CA ASP A 70 7.09 -5.71 -28.29
C ASP A 70 5.91 -6.69 -28.43
N ALA A 71 4.81 -6.28 -29.07
CA ALA A 71 3.61 -7.10 -29.22
C ALA A 71 3.79 -8.32 -30.13
N ALA A 72 4.86 -8.35 -30.95
CA ALA A 72 5.18 -9.45 -31.86
C ALA A 72 6.26 -10.40 -31.31
N ALA A 73 6.71 -10.21 -30.06
CA ALA A 73 7.65 -11.11 -29.41
C ALA A 73 6.97 -12.44 -29.02
N ASP A 74 7.71 -13.55 -29.06
CA ASP A 74 7.22 -14.87 -28.63
C ASP A 74 6.80 -14.89 -27.14
N SER A 75 7.35 -13.97 -26.34
CA SER A 75 6.99 -13.76 -24.94
C SER A 75 6.98 -12.25 -24.64
N PRO A 76 5.87 -11.55 -24.93
CA PRO A 76 5.79 -10.11 -24.70
C PRO A 76 5.95 -9.79 -23.21
N PRO A 77 6.64 -8.70 -22.85
CA PRO A 77 6.81 -8.30 -21.46
C PRO A 77 5.46 -7.86 -20.87
N ASP A 78 5.29 -8.10 -19.57
CA ASP A 78 4.14 -7.59 -18.83
C ASP A 78 4.09 -6.06 -18.85
N ILE A 79 2.88 -5.52 -18.89
CA ILE A 79 2.64 -4.08 -19.04
C ILE A 79 2.23 -3.51 -17.69
N ARG A 80 3.02 -2.57 -17.18
CA ARG A 80 2.69 -1.86 -15.94
C ARG A 80 1.79 -0.66 -16.22
N ILE A 81 0.67 -0.58 -15.53
CA ILE A 81 -0.19 0.60 -15.52
C ILE A 81 0.41 1.63 -14.57
N GLN A 82 0.69 2.82 -15.10
CA GLN A 82 1.38 3.91 -14.41
C GLN A 82 0.56 5.20 -14.49
N THR A 83 0.85 6.15 -13.61
CA THR A 83 0.40 7.53 -13.76
C THR A 83 1.05 8.17 -14.97
N LEU A 84 0.23 8.69 -15.87
CA LEU A 84 0.67 9.35 -17.10
C LEU A 84 0.17 10.79 -17.15
N ARG A 85 0.85 11.62 -17.95
CA ARG A 85 0.38 12.96 -18.29
C ARG A 85 0.43 13.18 -19.79
N ILE A 86 -0.74 13.23 -20.42
CA ILE A 86 -0.90 13.45 -21.86
C ILE A 86 -1.54 14.83 -22.05
N ARG A 87 -0.91 15.71 -22.84
CA ARG A 87 -1.42 17.07 -23.12
C ARG A 87 -1.82 17.83 -21.85
N LYS A 88 -0.96 17.81 -20.83
CA LYS A 88 -1.16 18.41 -19.48
C LYS A 88 -2.29 17.78 -18.64
N THR A 89 -2.92 16.72 -19.14
CA THR A 89 -4.01 16.01 -18.45
C THR A 89 -3.45 14.79 -17.75
N LEU A 90 -3.74 14.64 -16.45
CA LEU A 90 -3.36 13.47 -15.68
C LEU A 90 -4.25 12.27 -16.06
N SER A 91 -3.65 11.09 -16.20
CA SER A 91 -4.37 9.82 -16.37
C SER A 91 -3.81 8.81 -15.38
N GLN A 92 -4.68 8.20 -14.58
CA GLN A 92 -4.33 7.21 -13.57
C GLN A 92 -5.23 6.00 -13.68
N GLY A 93 -4.60 4.86 -13.93
CA GLY A 93 -5.28 3.61 -14.24
C GLY A 93 -5.68 3.50 -15.70
N LEU A 94 -6.27 2.36 -16.03
CA LEU A 94 -6.81 2.02 -17.34
C LEU A 94 -8.28 1.67 -17.18
N LEU A 95 -9.15 2.28 -17.98
CA LEU A 95 -10.58 1.97 -18.01
C LEU A 95 -10.91 1.34 -19.36
N MET A 96 -11.47 0.12 -19.33
CA MET A 96 -11.79 -0.65 -20.53
C MET A 96 -13.28 -1.00 -20.59
N PRO A 97 -13.91 -1.02 -21.77
CA PRO A 97 -15.29 -1.48 -21.93
C PRO A 97 -15.44 -2.94 -21.50
N LEU A 98 -16.55 -3.27 -20.83
CA LEU A 98 -16.81 -4.62 -20.32
C LEU A 98 -16.97 -5.68 -21.43
N SER A 99 -17.27 -5.27 -22.66
CA SER A 99 -17.41 -6.16 -23.81
C SER A 99 -16.15 -6.97 -24.12
N GLY A 100 -14.96 -6.47 -23.71
CA GLY A 100 -13.69 -7.20 -23.84
C GLY A 100 -13.44 -8.28 -22.78
N PHE A 101 -14.36 -8.48 -21.83
CA PHE A 101 -14.16 -9.29 -20.63
C PHE A 101 -15.34 -10.24 -20.36
N PRO A 102 -15.48 -11.34 -21.13
CA PRO A 102 -16.59 -12.29 -21.00
C PRO A 102 -16.71 -12.93 -19.61
N GLU A 103 -15.60 -13.09 -18.90
CA GLU A 103 -15.53 -13.57 -17.52
C GLU A 103 -16.20 -12.60 -16.54
N VAL A 104 -16.11 -11.29 -16.78
CA VAL A 104 -16.73 -10.24 -15.96
C VAL A 104 -18.22 -10.12 -16.31
N THR A 105 -18.56 -10.04 -17.59
CA THR A 105 -19.97 -9.94 -18.02
C THR A 105 -20.76 -11.20 -17.66
N GLY A 106 -20.16 -12.38 -17.78
CA GLY A 106 -20.74 -13.63 -17.31
C GLY A 106 -20.98 -13.66 -15.79
N ALA A 107 -20.09 -13.05 -14.99
CA ALA A 107 -20.31 -12.91 -13.55
C ALA A 107 -21.46 -11.94 -13.25
N MET A 108 -21.55 -10.82 -13.96
CA MET A 108 -22.66 -9.87 -13.85
C MET A 108 -24.00 -10.51 -14.19
N ASP A 109 -24.07 -11.28 -15.27
CA ASP A 109 -25.31 -11.97 -15.69
C ASP A 109 -25.78 -12.98 -14.64
N ARG A 110 -24.85 -13.73 -14.04
CA ARG A 110 -25.16 -14.66 -12.94
C ARG A 110 -25.72 -13.92 -11.72
N LEU A 111 -25.05 -12.86 -11.28
CA LEU A 111 -25.49 -12.05 -10.15
C LEU A 111 -26.85 -11.39 -10.42
N ARG A 112 -27.06 -10.85 -11.62
CA ARG A 112 -28.31 -10.20 -12.02
C ARG A 112 -29.51 -11.14 -11.93
N ARG A 113 -29.34 -12.41 -12.31
CA ARG A 113 -30.40 -13.43 -12.22
C ARG A 113 -30.80 -13.74 -10.77
N VAL A 114 -29.88 -13.61 -9.83
CA VAL A 114 -30.09 -13.98 -8.42
C VAL A 114 -30.54 -12.78 -7.57
N LEU A 115 -29.93 -11.61 -7.77
CA LEU A 115 -30.05 -10.45 -6.89
C LEU A 115 -30.89 -9.30 -7.48
N GLY A 116 -31.19 -9.32 -8.78
CA GLY A 116 -31.73 -8.16 -9.49
C GLY A 116 -30.64 -7.13 -9.85
N LYS A 117 -31.04 -6.02 -10.47
CA LYS A 117 -30.10 -5.06 -11.09
C LYS A 117 -29.26 -4.29 -10.07
N GLU A 118 -29.89 -3.68 -9.07
CA GLU A 118 -29.22 -2.78 -8.12
C GLU A 118 -28.27 -3.55 -7.19
N ALA A 119 -28.74 -4.66 -6.61
CA ALA A 119 -27.90 -5.50 -5.76
C ALA A 119 -26.78 -6.22 -6.55
N MET A 120 -26.99 -6.53 -7.84
CA MET A 120 -25.91 -7.01 -8.71
C MET A 120 -24.81 -5.97 -8.86
N GLU A 121 -25.16 -4.71 -9.10
CA GLU A 121 -24.15 -3.67 -9.29
C GLU A 121 -23.32 -3.45 -8.01
N MET A 122 -23.99 -3.39 -6.86
CA MET A 122 -23.28 -3.29 -5.57
C MET A 122 -22.34 -4.48 -5.36
N GLN A 123 -22.81 -5.70 -5.67
CA GLN A 123 -22.02 -6.91 -5.49
C GLN A 123 -20.85 -7.00 -6.47
N ILE A 124 -21.03 -6.65 -7.75
CA ILE A 124 -19.96 -6.72 -8.76
C ILE A 124 -18.87 -5.66 -8.50
N GLN A 125 -19.24 -4.47 -8.01
CA GLN A 125 -18.29 -3.42 -7.61
C GLN A 125 -17.52 -3.80 -6.32
N ALA A 126 -18.07 -4.71 -5.52
CA ALA A 126 -17.37 -5.30 -4.38
C ALA A 126 -16.36 -6.39 -4.78
N MET A 127 -16.52 -7.00 -5.96
CA MET A 127 -15.65 -8.07 -6.46
C MET A 127 -14.33 -7.56 -7.06
N SER A 128 -13.36 -8.45 -7.08
CA SER A 128 -12.05 -8.29 -7.71
C SER A 128 -11.90 -9.26 -8.88
N PHE A 129 -11.25 -8.82 -9.95
CA PHE A 129 -11.05 -9.61 -11.17
C PHE A 129 -9.58 -9.84 -11.53
N GLU A 130 -8.64 -9.42 -10.68
CA GLU A 130 -7.20 -9.58 -10.96
C GLU A 130 -6.78 -11.04 -11.16
N ASP A 131 -7.23 -11.96 -10.31
CA ASP A 131 -6.82 -13.37 -10.36
C ASP A 131 -7.29 -14.04 -11.65
N VAL A 132 -8.55 -13.82 -12.04
CA VAL A 132 -9.11 -14.40 -13.28
C VAL A 132 -8.47 -13.81 -14.54
N LEU A 133 -7.94 -12.60 -14.45
CA LEU A 133 -7.25 -11.91 -15.53
C LEU A 133 -5.72 -12.11 -15.51
N GLY A 134 -5.19 -12.79 -14.49
CA GLY A 134 -3.74 -12.92 -14.27
C GLY A 134 -3.03 -11.60 -13.95
N VAL A 135 -3.76 -10.55 -13.59
CA VAL A 135 -3.18 -9.25 -13.25
C VAL A 135 -2.50 -9.34 -11.90
N ARG A 136 -1.25 -8.86 -11.83
CA ARG A 136 -0.47 -8.85 -10.58
C ARG A 136 -0.22 -7.43 -10.11
N LYS A 137 0.16 -7.26 -8.85
CA LYS A 137 0.65 -5.97 -8.36
C LYS A 137 2.13 -5.83 -8.73
N PHE A 138 2.49 -4.74 -9.39
CA PHE A 138 3.88 -4.35 -9.51
C PHE A 138 4.41 -3.92 -8.13
N GLU A 139 5.52 -4.52 -7.70
CA GLU A 139 6.29 -4.07 -6.54
C GLU A 139 7.68 -3.67 -7.04
N LYS A 140 8.13 -2.46 -6.71
CA LYS A 140 9.55 -2.10 -6.88
C LYS A 140 10.38 -3.11 -6.09
N SER A 141 11.45 -3.65 -6.70
CA SER A 141 12.29 -4.68 -6.07
C SER A 141 12.66 -4.29 -4.65
N ALA A 142 11.95 -4.87 -3.69
CA ALA A 142 12.04 -4.45 -2.31
C ALA A 142 13.30 -5.08 -1.74
N LEU A 143 14.43 -4.35 -1.75
CA LEU A 143 15.74 -4.82 -1.23
C LEU A 143 15.82 -6.33 -1.35
N GLU A 144 15.74 -6.83 -2.59
CA GLU A 144 15.45 -8.25 -2.80
C GLU A 144 16.46 -9.02 -1.96
N PHE A 145 15.95 -9.78 -1.00
CA PHE A 145 16.68 -10.83 -0.34
C PHE A 145 16.93 -11.89 -1.42
N THR A 146 17.73 -11.55 -2.43
CA THR A 146 18.25 -12.48 -3.42
C THR A 146 19.17 -13.36 -2.62
N THR A 147 18.63 -14.47 -2.17
CA THR A 147 19.43 -15.61 -1.77
C THR A 147 20.05 -16.14 -3.05
N SER A 148 21.20 -15.57 -3.41
CA SER A 148 22.07 -16.16 -4.41
C SER A 148 22.40 -17.58 -3.92
N GLY A 149 21.80 -18.58 -4.57
CA GLY A 149 21.99 -20.00 -4.28
C GLY A 149 21.05 -20.56 -3.21
N GLY A 150 19.96 -21.23 -3.64
CA GLY A 150 19.31 -22.33 -2.93
C GLY A 150 18.93 -22.13 -1.45
N ALA A 151 18.77 -20.91 -0.94
CA ALA A 151 18.56 -20.72 0.48
C ALA A 151 17.11 -21.03 0.89
N GLU A 152 17.00 -21.64 2.07
CA GLU A 152 15.74 -21.94 2.74
C GLU A 152 14.77 -20.73 2.77
N PRO A 153 13.47 -20.95 2.50
CA PRO A 153 12.46 -19.91 2.47
C PRO A 153 12.40 -19.14 3.79
N LEU A 154 12.14 -17.83 3.74
CA LEU A 154 11.94 -17.01 4.94
C LEU A 154 10.67 -17.41 5.68
N ALA A 155 10.63 -17.18 7.00
CA ALA A 155 9.44 -17.41 7.80
C ALA A 155 8.27 -16.52 7.36
N GLU A 156 7.06 -17.04 7.50
CA GLU A 156 5.84 -16.28 7.20
C GLU A 156 5.69 -15.07 8.13
N PHE A 157 4.92 -14.07 7.69
CA PHE A 157 4.53 -12.96 8.57
C PHE A 157 3.51 -13.47 9.61
N PRO A 158 3.62 -13.12 10.91
CA PRO A 158 2.69 -13.62 11.93
C PRO A 158 1.23 -13.26 11.60
N ALA A 159 0.37 -14.28 11.46
CA ALA A 159 -1.00 -14.11 10.95
C ALA A 159 -1.92 -13.26 11.86
N PHE A 160 -1.60 -13.16 13.15
CA PHE A 160 -2.33 -12.36 14.14
C PHE A 160 -1.89 -10.88 14.18
N ILE A 161 -0.97 -10.47 13.31
CA ILE A 161 -0.58 -9.07 13.11
C ILE A 161 -1.05 -8.66 11.71
N PRO A 162 -1.85 -7.59 11.57
CA PRO A 162 -2.28 -7.11 10.26
C PRO A 162 -1.10 -6.53 9.48
N LYS A 163 -1.12 -6.65 8.15
CA LYS A 163 -0.18 -5.94 7.28
C LYS A 163 -0.48 -4.43 7.26
N THR A 164 0.50 -3.65 6.83
CA THR A 164 0.49 -2.17 6.89
C THR A 164 -0.17 -1.52 5.67
N ASP A 165 -1.01 -2.25 4.93
CA ASP A 165 -1.66 -1.72 3.74
C ASP A 165 -2.67 -0.63 4.10
N GLN A 166 -2.77 0.37 3.24
CA GLN A 166 -3.64 1.53 3.41
C GLN A 166 -4.34 1.83 2.10
N GLU A 167 -5.67 1.99 2.15
CA GLU A 167 -6.51 2.27 0.99
C GLU A 167 -6.25 3.68 0.46
N ARG A 168 -6.34 3.88 -0.87
CA ARG A 168 -6.21 5.20 -1.49
C ARG A 168 -7.53 5.96 -1.41
N VAL A 169 -7.47 7.25 -1.10
CA VAL A 169 -8.65 8.12 -1.00
C VAL A 169 -9.50 8.12 -2.28
N GLN A 170 -8.88 7.94 -3.46
CA GLN A 170 -9.60 7.88 -4.73
C GLN A 170 -10.62 6.73 -4.81
N ASN A 171 -10.41 5.64 -4.06
CA ASN A 171 -11.33 4.52 -3.96
C ASN A 171 -12.45 4.75 -2.93
N MET A 172 -12.49 5.95 -2.33
CA MET A 172 -13.40 6.32 -1.25
C MET A 172 -14.13 7.63 -1.56
N PRO A 173 -14.88 7.72 -2.67
CA PRO A 173 -15.51 8.97 -3.10
C PRO A 173 -16.50 9.54 -2.06
N GLY A 174 -17.11 8.70 -1.21
CA GLY A 174 -18.04 9.11 -0.15
C GLY A 174 -17.38 9.58 1.16
N VAL A 175 -16.05 9.44 1.33
CA VAL A 175 -15.39 9.59 2.64
C VAL A 175 -15.61 10.96 3.29
N PHE A 176 -15.67 12.03 2.50
CA PHE A 176 -15.89 13.38 3.02
C PHE A 176 -17.33 13.63 3.46
N ALA A 177 -18.30 12.99 2.82
CA ALA A 177 -19.70 13.06 3.21
C ALA A 177 -19.97 12.20 4.45
N GLU A 178 -19.35 11.03 4.52
CA GLU A 178 -19.55 10.06 5.62
C GLU A 178 -18.77 10.43 6.88
N ARG A 179 -17.59 11.03 6.74
CA ARG A 179 -16.60 11.22 7.81
C ARG A 179 -16.03 12.62 7.88
N GLY A 180 -16.70 13.61 7.31
CA GLY A 180 -16.23 15.00 7.29
C GLY A 180 -15.97 15.58 8.69
N ASP A 181 -16.79 15.20 9.67
CA ASP A 181 -16.70 15.65 11.07
C ASP A 181 -15.77 14.79 11.93
N ASP A 182 -15.44 13.58 11.49
CA ASP A 182 -14.54 12.67 12.17
C ASP A 182 -13.13 13.27 12.24
N VAL A 183 -12.45 13.09 13.39
CA VAL A 183 -11.10 13.64 13.62
C VAL A 183 -10.04 12.64 13.16
N PHE A 184 -9.09 13.12 12.36
CA PHE A 184 -7.98 12.32 11.84
C PHE A 184 -6.62 12.89 12.27
N GLN A 185 -5.69 12.00 12.60
CA GLN A 185 -4.26 12.27 12.60
C GLN A 185 -3.77 12.33 11.15
N GLU A 186 -3.16 13.44 10.74
CA GLU A 186 -2.44 13.55 9.47
C GLU A 186 -0.94 13.29 9.71
N THR A 187 -0.36 12.38 8.94
CA THR A 187 1.07 12.06 8.98
C THR A 187 1.70 12.09 7.60
N THR A 188 2.98 12.44 7.54
CA THR A 188 3.76 12.28 6.29
C THR A 188 3.91 10.80 5.97
N LYS A 189 3.59 10.43 4.72
CA LYS A 189 3.91 9.11 4.18
C LYS A 189 5.36 9.11 3.69
N MET A 190 6.21 8.33 4.36
CA MET A 190 7.61 8.17 3.99
C MET A 190 7.77 7.07 2.93
N ASP A 191 8.74 7.25 2.03
CA ASP A 191 9.09 6.27 1.00
C ASP A 191 10.25 5.40 1.46
N GLY A 192 9.94 4.21 1.97
CA GLY A 192 10.93 3.26 2.46
C GLY A 192 10.49 1.82 2.28
N SER A 193 10.77 1.01 3.30
CA SER A 193 10.26 -0.36 3.36
C SER A 193 9.51 -0.58 4.66
N SER A 194 8.29 -1.11 4.56
CA SER A 194 7.49 -1.47 5.73
C SER A 194 8.25 -2.45 6.62
N MET A 195 8.37 -2.09 7.89
CA MET A 195 9.05 -2.86 8.92
C MET A 195 8.11 -3.04 10.11
N THR A 196 7.98 -4.28 10.58
CA THR A 196 7.29 -4.60 11.83
C THR A 196 8.29 -5.16 12.83
N VAL A 197 8.31 -4.62 14.05
CA VAL A 197 9.04 -5.22 15.17
C VAL A 197 8.04 -5.58 16.24
N TYR A 198 7.95 -6.85 16.60
CA TYR A 198 6.97 -7.32 17.58
C TYR A 198 7.66 -7.97 18.78
N PHE A 199 6.92 -8.06 19.87
CA PHE A 199 7.25 -8.91 21.02
C PHE A 199 6.02 -9.68 21.47
N VAL A 200 6.18 -10.98 21.69
CA VAL A 200 5.14 -11.84 22.28
C VAL A 200 5.72 -12.55 23.48
N ARG A 201 5.08 -12.39 24.64
CA ARG A 201 5.41 -13.05 25.89
C ARG A 201 5.23 -14.55 25.77
N ARG A 202 6.04 -15.32 26.49
CA ARG A 202 6.00 -16.79 26.48
C ARG A 202 4.68 -17.34 27.04
N ASP A 203 4.03 -16.61 27.94
CA ASP A 203 2.73 -16.95 28.53
C ASP A 203 1.53 -16.57 27.66
N SER A 204 1.76 -15.96 26.50
CA SER A 204 0.71 -15.56 25.57
C SER A 204 0.22 -16.74 24.72
N PRO A 205 -1.09 -16.87 24.46
CA PRO A 205 -1.60 -17.86 23.52
C PRO A 205 -1.11 -17.63 22.07
N TYR A 206 -0.59 -16.44 21.77
CA TYR A 206 0.01 -16.14 20.47
C TYR A 206 1.45 -16.64 20.32
N TYR A 207 2.12 -17.01 21.42
CA TYR A 207 3.51 -17.46 21.39
C TYR A 207 3.68 -18.75 20.58
N GLU A 208 2.76 -19.71 20.76
CA GLU A 208 2.75 -20.98 20.02
C GLU A 208 2.32 -20.81 18.55
N GLN A 209 1.69 -19.68 18.21
CA GLN A 209 1.28 -19.34 16.84
C GLN A 209 2.38 -18.61 16.07
N LEU A 210 3.52 -18.32 16.70
CA LEU A 210 4.63 -17.67 16.04
C LEU A 210 5.18 -18.58 14.92
N PRO A 211 5.43 -18.03 13.73
CA PRO A 211 5.95 -18.83 12.63
C PRO A 211 7.32 -19.41 13.02
N PRO A 212 7.59 -20.68 12.65
CA PRO A 212 8.89 -21.27 12.85
C PRO A 212 9.91 -20.51 12.00
N LEU A 213 11.09 -20.25 12.56
CA LEU A 213 12.18 -19.68 11.78
C LEU A 213 12.85 -20.78 10.94
N PRO A 214 13.46 -20.42 9.78
CA PRO A 214 14.18 -21.39 8.96
C PRO A 214 15.30 -22.07 9.74
N PRO A 215 15.61 -23.35 9.47
CA PRO A 215 16.69 -24.07 10.15
C PRO A 215 18.00 -23.27 10.18
N GLY A 216 18.67 -23.29 11.34
CA GLY A 216 19.90 -22.51 11.57
C GLY A 216 19.66 -21.02 11.87
N SER A 217 18.43 -20.52 11.76
CA SER A 217 18.10 -19.14 12.14
C SER A 217 18.02 -18.97 13.65
N VAL A 218 18.59 -17.88 14.16
CA VAL A 218 18.46 -17.50 15.57
C VAL A 218 17.32 -16.48 15.73
N ALA A 219 16.39 -16.75 16.65
CA ALA A 219 15.38 -15.79 17.08
C ALA A 219 15.95 -14.86 18.17
N SER A 220 15.49 -13.62 18.25
CA SER A 220 15.74 -12.78 19.42
C SER A 220 14.92 -13.27 20.61
N GLN A 221 15.49 -14.20 21.36
CA GLN A 221 14.90 -14.76 22.56
C GLN A 221 15.18 -13.86 23.77
N HIS A 222 14.13 -13.57 24.53
CA HIS A 222 14.20 -12.93 25.83
C HIS A 222 13.72 -13.92 26.90
N ALA A 223 14.10 -13.68 28.16
CA ALA A 223 13.70 -14.56 29.26
C ALA A 223 12.17 -14.72 29.36
N ASN A 224 11.42 -13.67 29.01
CA ASN A 224 9.96 -13.61 29.12
C ASN A 224 9.21 -13.75 27.79
N GLY A 225 9.88 -13.95 26.64
CA GLY A 225 9.20 -14.01 25.35
C GLY A 225 10.14 -13.92 24.14
N ARG A 226 9.57 -13.71 22.96
CA ARG A 226 10.31 -13.60 21.70
C ARG A 226 10.03 -12.25 21.05
N ALA A 227 11.10 -11.61 20.59
CA ALA A 227 11.02 -10.49 19.66
C ALA A 227 11.24 -10.99 18.23
N GLY A 228 10.53 -10.40 17.28
CA GLY A 228 10.72 -10.68 15.85
C GLY A 228 10.71 -9.41 15.02
N VAL A 229 11.39 -9.46 13.87
CA VAL A 229 11.48 -8.37 12.91
C VAL A 229 11.01 -8.87 11.55
N CYS A 230 10.05 -8.17 10.96
CA CYS A 230 9.44 -8.53 9.70
C CYS A 230 9.65 -7.43 8.66
N SER A 231 9.81 -7.86 7.41
CA SER A 231 9.49 -7.02 6.25
C SER A 231 7.98 -6.91 6.09
N ARG A 232 7.50 -6.34 4.96
CA ARG A 232 6.07 -6.32 4.61
C ARG A 232 5.42 -7.72 4.60
N ASN A 233 6.17 -8.76 4.22
CA ASN A 233 5.60 -10.06 3.89
C ASN A 233 6.20 -11.25 4.66
N ARG A 234 7.36 -11.09 5.30
CA ARG A 234 8.10 -12.21 5.89
C ARG A 234 8.74 -11.81 7.21
N GLU A 235 8.79 -12.74 8.16
CA GLU A 235 9.68 -12.62 9.30
C GLU A 235 11.12 -12.94 8.90
N LEU A 236 12.05 -12.14 9.38
CA LEU A 236 13.47 -12.23 9.06
C LEU A 236 14.19 -12.89 10.24
N GLY A 237 14.93 -13.97 9.98
CA GLY A 237 15.86 -14.51 10.97
C GLY A 237 16.98 -13.51 11.27
N GLU A 238 17.44 -13.44 12.53
CA GLU A 238 18.46 -12.49 12.93
C GLU A 238 19.85 -12.88 12.37
N GLN A 239 20.21 -14.16 12.47
CA GLN A 239 21.49 -14.74 12.04
C GLN A 239 21.30 -16.18 11.53
N ILE A 240 22.24 -16.72 10.73
CA ILE A 240 22.36 -18.15 10.43
C ILE A 240 23.78 -18.66 10.72
N GLY A 241 23.94 -19.52 11.73
CA GLY A 241 25.28 -19.97 12.16
C GLY A 241 26.19 -18.79 12.55
N GLU A 242 27.47 -18.85 12.18
CA GLU A 242 28.41 -17.72 12.36
C GLU A 242 28.19 -16.58 11.34
N GLN A 243 27.34 -16.79 10.33
CA GLN A 243 27.05 -15.80 9.30
C GLN A 243 25.76 -15.04 9.64
N VAL A 244 25.90 -13.73 9.78
CA VAL A 244 24.76 -12.85 9.92
C VAL A 244 23.96 -12.86 8.61
N ARG A 245 22.78 -13.50 8.57
CA ARG A 245 21.81 -13.31 7.47
C ARG A 245 21.44 -11.82 7.33
N SER A 246 21.62 -11.02 8.38
CA SER A 246 21.39 -9.58 8.35
C SER A 246 22.53 -8.76 7.69
N LYS A 247 22.75 -8.93 6.38
CA LYS A 247 22.89 -7.72 5.54
C LYS A 247 21.54 -6.98 5.39
N SER A 248 20.49 -7.49 6.02
CA SER A 248 19.20 -6.85 6.22
C SER A 248 19.32 -5.63 7.14
N PHE A 249 19.15 -4.43 6.58
CA PHE A 249 19.04 -3.19 7.34
C PHE A 249 17.93 -3.20 8.40
N PHE A 250 16.98 -4.15 8.34
CA PHE A 250 15.88 -4.31 9.29
C PHE A 250 16.37 -4.62 10.72
N TRP A 251 17.03 -5.76 10.93
CA TRP A 251 17.52 -6.14 12.26
C TRP A 251 18.57 -5.16 12.80
N ALA A 252 19.49 -4.72 11.94
CA ALA A 252 20.49 -3.73 12.31
C ALA A 252 19.85 -2.43 12.82
N THR A 253 18.80 -1.95 12.14
CA THR A 253 18.06 -0.75 12.56
C THR A 253 17.25 -0.99 13.83
N ALA A 254 16.58 -2.15 13.96
CA ALA A 254 15.83 -2.50 15.17
C ALA A 254 16.72 -2.53 16.42
N ARG A 255 17.89 -3.18 16.31
CA ARG A 255 18.88 -3.28 17.40
C ARG A 255 19.50 -1.93 17.72
N LYS A 256 19.90 -1.16 16.70
CA LYS A 256 20.44 0.20 16.90
C LYS A 256 19.45 1.11 17.64
N ALA A 257 18.14 0.94 17.38
CA ALA A 257 17.08 1.67 18.06
C ALA A 257 16.64 1.03 19.40
N GLY A 258 17.20 -0.11 19.81
CA GLY A 258 16.86 -0.80 21.06
C GLY A 258 15.41 -1.30 21.15
N ILE A 259 14.74 -1.50 20.00
CA ILE A 259 13.31 -1.82 19.94
C ILE A 259 12.99 -3.17 20.58
N PRO A 260 13.71 -4.28 20.27
CA PRO A 260 13.44 -5.58 20.87
C PRO A 260 13.48 -5.54 22.41
N GLU A 261 14.51 -4.90 22.98
CA GLU A 261 14.71 -4.78 24.42
C GLU A 261 13.65 -3.88 25.07
N ALA A 262 13.27 -2.78 24.40
CA ALA A 262 12.21 -1.89 24.87
C ALA A 262 10.86 -2.61 24.92
N LEU A 263 10.52 -3.40 23.89
CA LEU A 263 9.28 -4.18 23.87
C LEU A 263 9.27 -5.29 24.91
N ALA A 264 10.39 -6.01 25.07
CA ALA A 264 10.49 -7.06 26.09
C ALA A 264 10.25 -6.53 27.53
N ARG A 265 10.65 -5.27 27.80
CA ARG A 265 10.43 -4.60 29.10
C ARG A 265 9.06 -3.95 29.25
N CYS A 266 8.28 -3.76 28.18
CA CYS A 266 7.04 -2.98 28.25
C CYS A 266 5.87 -3.74 28.89
N GLY A 267 5.99 -5.06 29.03
CA GLY A 267 4.99 -5.92 29.67
C GLY A 267 3.76 -6.23 28.82
N ARG A 268 3.75 -5.90 27.52
CA ARG A 268 2.61 -6.12 26.59
C ARG A 268 3.05 -6.88 25.34
N ASN A 269 2.11 -7.58 24.71
CA ASN A 269 2.30 -8.16 23.38
C ASN A 269 1.97 -7.10 22.33
N LEU A 270 3.00 -6.44 21.79
CA LEU A 270 2.84 -5.32 20.86
C LEU A 270 3.62 -5.59 19.57
N ALA A 271 3.08 -5.10 18.46
CA ALA A 271 3.78 -5.00 17.20
C ALA A 271 3.87 -3.53 16.76
N LEU A 272 5.09 -3.00 16.71
CA LEU A 272 5.40 -1.68 16.19
C LEU A 272 5.50 -1.77 14.68
N GLN A 273 4.69 -0.98 13.99
CA GLN A 273 4.70 -0.88 12.55
C GLN A 273 5.17 0.50 12.12
N GLY A 274 6.20 0.50 11.29
CA GLY A 274 6.87 1.71 10.86
C GLY A 274 7.52 1.54 9.50
N GLU A 275 8.13 2.62 9.06
CA GLU A 275 8.89 2.65 7.81
C GLU A 275 10.38 2.59 8.13
N LEU A 276 11.07 1.61 7.54
CA LEU A 276 12.53 1.60 7.46
C LEU A 276 12.95 2.50 6.29
N CYS A 277 13.63 3.61 6.60
CA CYS A 277 14.18 4.53 5.62
C CYS A 277 15.70 4.58 5.75
N GLY A 278 16.39 4.92 4.66
CA GLY A 278 17.83 5.07 4.71
C GLY A 278 18.48 5.27 3.36
N SER A 279 19.80 5.48 3.37
CA SER A 279 20.58 5.88 2.19
C SER A 279 20.60 4.86 1.06
N SER A 280 20.29 3.59 1.35
CA SER A 280 20.20 2.51 0.36
C SER A 280 18.79 1.92 0.23
N ILE A 281 17.77 2.62 0.75
CA ILE A 281 16.37 2.20 0.69
C ILE A 281 15.62 3.08 -0.32
N GLN A 282 14.89 2.48 -1.26
CA GLN A 282 14.01 3.16 -2.23
C GLN A 282 14.65 4.39 -2.90
N GLY A 283 15.89 4.25 -3.39
CA GLY A 283 16.61 5.35 -4.05
C GLY A 283 16.93 6.54 -3.14
N ASN A 284 16.86 6.36 -1.81
CA ASN A 284 17.11 7.39 -0.81
C ASN A 284 16.21 8.62 -0.99
N PHE A 285 14.92 8.40 -1.21
CA PHE A 285 13.96 9.43 -1.54
C PHE A 285 13.97 10.61 -0.54
N GLU A 286 14.07 10.28 0.75
CA GLU A 286 14.10 11.23 1.87
C GLU A 286 15.48 11.88 2.08
N GLY A 287 16.55 11.46 1.38
CA GLY A 287 17.85 12.13 1.39
C GLY A 287 18.73 11.89 2.63
N PHE A 288 18.72 10.68 3.18
CA PHE A 288 19.60 10.25 4.27
C PHE A 288 21.09 10.26 3.87
N ALA A 289 21.96 10.59 4.82
CA ALA A 289 23.41 10.49 4.64
C ALA A 289 23.85 9.02 4.44
N ALA A 290 24.90 8.80 3.66
CA ALA A 290 25.42 7.47 3.34
C ALA A 290 25.62 6.59 4.59
N GLY A 291 25.11 5.36 4.55
CA GLY A 291 25.14 4.41 5.66
C GLY A 291 24.04 4.59 6.71
N THR A 292 23.27 5.68 6.65
CA THR A 292 22.24 5.98 7.66
C THR A 292 20.95 5.23 7.35
N HIS A 293 20.44 4.50 8.35
CA HIS A 293 19.17 3.78 8.32
C HIS A 293 18.44 3.99 9.65
N GLU A 294 17.15 4.25 9.56
CA GLU A 294 16.31 4.60 10.70
C GLU A 294 14.89 4.04 10.54
N PHE A 295 14.28 3.72 11.67
CA PHE A 295 12.89 3.25 11.75
C PHE A 295 12.01 4.41 12.21
N TYR A 296 10.93 4.66 11.47
CA TYR A 296 9.91 5.67 11.79
C TYR A 296 8.58 4.99 12.08
N LEU A 297 8.20 4.94 13.35
CA LEU A 297 6.93 4.39 13.81
C LEU A 297 5.75 5.15 13.19
N PHE A 298 4.71 4.42 12.78
CA PHE A 298 3.43 5.03 12.41
C PHE A 298 2.22 4.41 13.11
N SER A 299 2.29 3.15 13.55
CA SER A 299 1.19 2.46 14.23
C SER A 299 1.71 1.43 15.23
N ILE A 300 0.92 1.13 16.25
CA ILE A 300 1.15 0.00 17.15
C ILE A 300 -0.09 -0.88 17.16
N TRP A 301 0.10 -2.16 16.88
CA TRP A 301 -0.90 -3.20 17.03
C TRP A 301 -0.79 -3.83 18.41
N ASP A 302 -1.89 -3.85 19.16
CA ASP A 302 -2.02 -4.65 20.38
C ASP A 302 -2.42 -6.07 20.00
N VAL A 303 -1.50 -7.01 20.20
CA VAL A 303 -1.70 -8.41 19.84
C VAL A 303 -2.76 -9.06 20.73
N ASP A 304 -2.81 -8.71 22.02
CA ASP A 304 -3.78 -9.29 22.95
C ASP A 304 -5.19 -8.77 22.66
N ALA A 305 -5.32 -7.47 22.37
CA ALA A 305 -6.62 -6.85 22.11
C ALA A 305 -7.07 -6.91 20.64
N GLN A 306 -6.22 -7.41 19.73
CA GLN A 306 -6.46 -7.48 18.28
C GLN A 306 -6.99 -6.15 17.71
N LYS A 307 -6.33 -5.05 18.09
CA LYS A 307 -6.66 -3.70 17.60
C LYS A 307 -5.44 -2.80 17.55
N TYR A 308 -5.49 -1.80 16.69
CA TYR A 308 -4.52 -0.71 16.73
C TYR A 308 -4.75 0.16 17.98
N LEU A 309 -3.66 0.65 18.54
CA LEU A 309 -3.73 1.68 19.57
C LEU A 309 -4.13 3.03 18.94
N PRO A 310 -4.84 3.90 19.68
CA PRO A 310 -5.18 5.25 19.23
C PRO A 310 -3.94 6.03 18.75
N PRO A 311 -3.97 6.68 17.58
CA PRO A 311 -2.79 7.33 17.01
C PRO A 311 -2.16 8.41 17.89
N ARG A 312 -2.95 9.08 18.73
CA ARG A 312 -2.44 10.04 19.73
C ARG A 312 -1.61 9.35 20.81
N GLU A 313 -2.11 8.23 21.35
CA GLU A 313 -1.37 7.44 22.33
C GLU A 313 -0.07 6.88 21.74
N VAL A 314 -0.10 6.43 20.48
CA VAL A 314 1.10 5.95 19.78
C VAL A 314 2.16 7.04 19.68
N HIS A 315 1.79 8.24 19.25
CA HIS A 315 2.71 9.35 19.03
C HIS A 315 3.20 9.99 20.35
N GLU A 316 2.30 10.30 21.27
CA GLU A 316 2.61 11.12 22.46
C GLU A 316 3.08 10.28 23.66
N THR A 317 2.69 9.00 23.72
CA THR A 317 3.01 8.12 24.86
C THR A 317 3.98 7.02 24.48
N TRP A 318 3.64 6.20 23.47
CA TRP A 318 4.42 4.99 23.19
C TRP A 318 5.73 5.24 22.46
N ALA A 319 5.75 6.12 21.45
CA ALA A 319 7.00 6.46 20.76
C ALA A 319 8.08 6.99 21.73
N PRO A 320 7.79 7.98 22.61
CA PRO A 320 8.74 8.42 23.64
C PRO A 320 9.11 7.32 24.63
N ARG A 321 8.12 6.57 25.14
CA ARG A 321 8.35 5.49 26.12
C ARG A 321 9.27 4.39 25.57
N LEU A 322 9.17 4.08 24.29
CA LEU A 322 9.97 3.05 23.62
C LEU A 322 11.27 3.61 23.03
N GLY A 323 11.47 4.94 23.05
CA GLY A 323 12.66 5.60 22.51
C GLY A 323 12.76 5.52 20.98
N VAL A 324 11.64 5.43 20.27
CA VAL A 324 11.60 5.29 18.81
C VAL A 324 11.17 6.58 18.12
N LYS A 325 11.72 6.84 16.93
CA LYS A 325 11.27 7.93 16.07
C LYS A 325 9.87 7.63 15.55
N HIS A 326 9.07 8.66 15.35
CA HIS A 326 7.74 8.58 14.75
C HIS A 326 7.73 9.34 13.42
N VAL A 327 6.93 8.91 12.44
CA VAL A 327 6.67 9.70 11.23
C VAL A 327 6.16 11.09 11.60
N ALA A 328 6.47 12.11 10.80
CA ALA A 328 6.05 13.48 11.11
C ALA A 328 4.51 13.57 11.22
N VAL A 329 4.03 14.13 12.35
CA VAL A 329 2.60 14.36 12.63
C VAL A 329 2.27 15.83 12.37
N GLU A 330 1.35 16.09 11.44
CA GLU A 330 0.93 17.45 11.06
C GLU A 330 -0.19 17.99 11.97
N GLY A 331 -0.89 17.08 12.66
CA GLY A 331 -1.90 17.41 13.66
C GLY A 331 -3.11 16.48 13.65
N TYR A 332 -4.13 16.87 14.41
CA TYR A 332 -5.39 16.15 14.58
C TYR A 332 -6.54 17.11 14.33
N ARG A 333 -7.32 16.88 13.26
CA ARG A 333 -8.39 17.81 12.84
C ARG A 333 -9.54 17.02 12.20
N PRO A 334 -10.77 17.57 12.22
CA PRO A 334 -11.86 17.06 11.39
C PRO A 334 -11.44 16.92 9.92
N LEU A 335 -11.86 15.85 9.24
CA LEU A 335 -11.47 15.60 7.85
C LEU A 335 -11.80 16.79 6.93
N LYS A 336 -12.96 17.41 7.13
CA LYS A 336 -13.43 18.59 6.37
C LYS A 336 -12.52 19.82 6.50
N GLU A 337 -11.73 19.91 7.58
CA GLU A 337 -10.73 20.98 7.78
C GLU A 337 -9.39 20.64 7.13
N ILE A 338 -9.12 19.35 6.88
CA ILE A 338 -7.94 18.88 6.17
C ILE A 338 -8.13 19.06 4.65
N ALA A 339 -9.29 18.65 4.14
CA ALA A 339 -9.74 18.83 2.75
C ALA A 339 -11.26 18.63 2.63
N SER A 340 -11.89 19.23 1.61
CA SER A 340 -13.33 19.07 1.36
C SER A 340 -13.65 18.07 0.24
N SER A 341 -12.65 17.57 -0.48
CA SER A 341 -12.82 16.62 -1.58
C SER A 341 -11.57 15.76 -1.81
N VAL A 342 -11.75 14.64 -2.54
CA VAL A 342 -10.64 13.77 -2.98
C VAL A 342 -9.56 14.58 -3.70
N LYS A 343 -9.98 15.47 -4.61
CA LYS A 343 -9.08 16.32 -5.40
C LYS A 343 -8.23 17.23 -4.50
N GLU A 344 -8.85 17.87 -3.51
CA GLU A 344 -8.13 18.73 -2.56
C GLU A 344 -7.16 17.94 -1.69
N LEU A 345 -7.56 16.76 -1.22
CA LEU A 345 -6.68 15.94 -0.39
C LEU A 345 -5.49 15.39 -1.17
N VAL A 346 -5.69 14.98 -2.42
CA VAL A 346 -4.59 14.57 -3.32
C VAL A 346 -3.67 15.75 -3.63
N ALA A 347 -4.20 16.96 -3.79
CA ALA A 347 -3.36 18.16 -3.93
C ALA A 347 -2.57 18.45 -2.65
N ARG A 348 -3.18 18.27 -1.47
CA ARG A 348 -2.52 18.41 -0.17
C ARG A 348 -1.40 17.39 0.05
N ALA A 349 -1.49 16.21 -0.56
CA ALA A 349 -0.44 15.19 -0.48
C ALA A 349 0.89 15.69 -1.08
N ASP A 350 0.85 16.59 -2.07
CA ASP A 350 2.03 17.29 -2.58
C ASP A 350 2.59 18.22 -1.49
N GLY A 351 3.76 17.87 -0.95
CA GLY A 351 4.39 18.66 0.12
C GLY A 351 5.86 18.32 0.33
N LYS A 352 6.47 18.93 1.33
CA LYS A 352 7.82 18.57 1.78
C LYS A 352 7.73 17.44 2.80
N GLY A 353 8.64 16.48 2.69
CA GLY A 353 8.90 15.42 3.65
C GLY A 353 10.17 15.72 4.44
N LEU A 354 10.96 14.68 4.72
CA LEU A 354 12.17 14.81 5.51
C LEU A 354 13.29 15.51 4.72
N HIS A 355 14.23 16.17 5.42
CA HIS A 355 15.39 16.87 4.85
C HIS A 355 15.05 17.87 3.71
N GLY A 356 13.84 18.43 3.71
CA GLY A 356 13.39 19.37 2.69
C GLY A 356 13.11 18.74 1.32
N ARG A 357 13.14 17.41 1.20
CA ARG A 357 12.72 16.66 0.01
C ARG A 357 11.19 16.74 -0.14
N LYS A 358 10.67 16.36 -1.30
CA LYS A 358 9.22 16.15 -1.44
C LYS A 358 8.83 14.90 -0.64
N ARG A 359 7.60 14.83 -0.14
CA ARG A 359 7.04 13.60 0.45
C ARG A 359 6.35 12.73 -0.60
N GLU A 360 6.20 11.44 -0.33
CA GLU A 360 5.41 10.52 -1.15
C GLU A 360 3.92 10.88 -1.07
N GLY A 361 3.46 11.28 0.11
CA GLY A 361 2.09 11.68 0.34
C GLY A 361 1.78 11.84 1.82
N ILE A 362 0.52 11.60 2.18
CA ILE A 362 0.03 11.65 3.55
C ILE A 362 -0.81 10.42 3.88
N VAL A 363 -0.81 10.03 5.16
CA VAL A 363 -1.69 9.02 5.73
C VAL A 363 -2.57 9.67 6.77
N LEU A 364 -3.87 9.39 6.69
CA LEU A 364 -4.88 9.85 7.63
C LEU A 364 -5.36 8.65 8.45
N LYS A 365 -5.31 8.77 9.77
CA LYS A 365 -5.81 7.75 10.70
C LYS A 365 -6.85 8.37 11.61
N HIS A 366 -8.03 7.78 11.67
CA HIS A 366 -9.06 8.19 12.61
C HIS A 366 -8.52 8.06 14.04
N VAL A 367 -8.94 8.96 14.93
CA VAL A 367 -8.38 9.06 16.29
C VAL A 367 -8.58 7.81 17.16
N ASP A 368 -9.50 6.92 16.81
CA ASP A 368 -9.67 5.62 17.47
C ASP A 368 -8.71 4.52 16.97
N GLY A 369 -8.02 4.75 15.85
CA GLY A 369 -7.13 3.77 15.20
C GLY A 369 -7.82 2.69 14.35
N ALA A 370 -9.15 2.70 14.25
CA ALA A 370 -9.93 1.66 13.57
C ALA A 370 -10.08 1.90 12.05
N PHE A 371 -9.92 3.14 11.60
CA PHE A 371 -10.07 3.52 10.20
C PHE A 371 -8.91 4.40 9.72
N SER A 372 -8.38 4.10 8.54
CA SER A 372 -7.27 4.86 7.96
C SER A 372 -7.20 4.71 6.44
N PHE A 373 -6.63 5.71 5.78
CA PHE A 373 -6.42 5.75 4.34
C PHE A 373 -5.26 6.68 4.00
N LYS A 374 -4.86 6.71 2.72
CA LYS A 374 -3.75 7.53 2.24
C LYS A 374 -4.13 8.36 1.02
N ALA A 375 -3.45 9.49 0.86
CA ALA A 375 -3.41 10.26 -0.38
C ALA A 375 -1.96 10.33 -0.84
N ILE A 376 -1.71 9.96 -2.10
CA ILE A 376 -0.37 9.94 -2.68
C ILE A 376 -0.19 11.15 -3.58
N SER A 377 0.97 11.78 -3.48
CA SER A 377 1.38 12.92 -4.30
C SER A 377 1.40 12.53 -5.77
N ASN A 378 0.59 13.20 -6.61
CA ASN A 378 0.67 13.02 -8.05
C ASN A 378 2.03 13.45 -8.60
N SER A 379 2.68 14.44 -7.96
CA SER A 379 4.02 14.86 -8.34
C SER A 379 5.08 13.79 -8.04
N TYR A 380 4.89 13.01 -6.98
CA TYR A 380 5.70 11.84 -6.66
C TYR A 380 5.48 10.73 -7.70
N LEU A 381 4.23 10.36 -7.96
CA LEU A 381 3.87 9.27 -8.89
C LEU A 381 4.45 9.51 -10.29
N LEU A 382 4.27 10.74 -10.82
CA LEU A 382 4.82 11.13 -12.12
C LEU A 382 6.35 11.10 -12.18
N LYS A 383 7.04 11.42 -11.07
CA LYS A 383 8.51 11.44 -11.03
C LYS A 383 9.10 10.03 -11.00
N HIS A 384 8.43 9.09 -10.34
CA HIS A 384 8.95 7.73 -10.14
C HIS A 384 8.34 6.69 -11.08
N GLY A 385 7.51 7.13 -12.04
CA GLY A 385 6.83 6.24 -12.97
C GLY A 385 5.94 5.25 -12.23
N GLU A 386 5.10 5.74 -11.32
CA GLU A 386 4.11 4.92 -10.59
C GLU A 386 2.69 5.16 -11.04
#